data_AF-A0A212T7Q6-F1
#
_entry.id   AF-A0A212T7Q6-F1
#
_cell.length_a   1.000
_cell.length_b   1.000
_cell.length_c   1.000
_cell.angle_alpha   90.00
_cell.angle_beta   90.00
_cell.angle_gamma   90.00
#
_symmetry.space_group_name_H-M   'P 1'
#
loop_
_entity.id
_entity.type
_entity.pdbx_description
1 polymer ?
#
loop_
_entity_poly.entity_id
_entity_poly.type
_entity_poly.pdbx_seq_one_letter_code
_entity_poly.pdbx_strand_id
1 'polypeptide(L)'
;MANSALHAIAIEEVRHSDPDFHNEYCKLVEGITNRIREIAQSHPNELDYTSFTESFDRANHEPFLQVVIGTHKNEQYLHIYIHKDKHFVIGKSGSGKLPNSKRY
;
A
#
# COMPACT_ATOMS: atom_id res chain seq x y z
N MET A 1 11.15 -8.64 3.46
CA MET A 1 12.39 -7.86 3.48
C MET A 1 12.92 -7.50 2.09
N ALA A 2 12.99 -8.41 1.11
CA ALA A 2 13.49 -8.06 -0.23
C ALA A 2 12.64 -6.97 -0.94
N ASN A 3 11.31 -7.08 -0.91
CA ASN A 3 10.43 -6.12 -1.58
C ASN A 3 10.44 -4.73 -0.91
N SER A 4 10.53 -4.67 0.42
CA SER A 4 10.62 -3.38 1.14
C SER A 4 11.94 -2.67 0.83
N ALA A 5 13.04 -3.42 0.67
CA ALA A 5 14.32 -2.84 0.25
C ALA A 5 14.27 -2.32 -1.20
N LEU A 6 13.66 -3.07 -2.13
CA LEU A 6 13.47 -2.63 -3.51
C LEU A 6 12.59 -1.38 -3.60
N HIS A 7 11.52 -1.32 -2.79
CA HIS A 7 10.71 -0.12 -2.67
C HIS A 7 11.55 1.07 -2.20
N ALA A 8 12.30 0.93 -1.10
CA ALA A 8 13.14 2.00 -0.58
C ALA A 8 14.17 2.51 -1.61
N ILE A 9 14.80 1.60 -2.37
CA ILE A 9 15.72 1.97 -3.45
C ILE A 9 14.99 2.80 -4.52
N ALA A 10 13.84 2.33 -4.99
CA ALA A 10 13.07 3.03 -6.03
C ALA A 10 12.57 4.41 -5.55
N ILE A 11 12.17 4.55 -4.29
CA ILE A 11 11.78 5.84 -3.71
C ILE A 11 12.98 6.79 -3.56
N GLU A 12 14.17 6.29 -3.21
CA GLU A 12 15.37 7.12 -3.17
C GLU A 12 15.77 7.61 -4.58
N GLU A 13 15.59 6.78 -5.62
CA GLU A 13 15.76 7.21 -7.01
C GLU A 13 14.76 8.31 -7.40
N VAL A 14 13.50 8.21 -6.96
CA VAL A 14 12.49 9.27 -7.14
C VAL A 14 12.93 10.54 -6.42
N ARG A 15 13.43 10.45 -5.19
CA ARG A 15 13.92 11.61 -4.42
C ARG A 15 15.04 12.36 -5.13
N HIS A 16 15.95 11.64 -5.79
CA HIS A 16 17.04 12.25 -6.54
C HIS A 16 16.63 12.82 -7.88
N SER A 17 15.68 12.18 -8.58
CA SER A 17 15.27 12.56 -9.93
C SER A 17 14.13 13.60 -9.97
N ASP A 18 13.27 13.61 -8.96
CA ASP A 18 12.14 14.53 -8.81
C ASP A 18 11.77 14.73 -7.32
N PRO A 19 12.46 15.67 -6.64
CA PRO A 19 12.20 15.96 -5.23
C PRO A 19 10.76 16.43 -4.95
N ASP A 20 10.11 17.09 -5.91
CA ASP A 20 8.74 17.59 -5.76
C ASP A 20 7.76 16.41 -5.75
N PHE A 21 7.91 15.47 -6.70
CA PHE A 21 7.10 14.26 -6.70
C PHE A 21 7.36 13.36 -5.49
N HIS A 22 8.62 13.27 -5.03
CA HIS A 22 8.94 12.59 -3.77
C HIS A 22 8.21 13.23 -2.57
N ASN A 23 8.13 14.56 -2.51
CA ASN A 23 7.39 15.26 -1.46
C ASN A 23 5.88 14.93 -1.51
N GLU A 24 5.29 14.85 -2.71
CA GLU A 24 3.90 14.38 -2.86
C GLU A 24 3.73 12.93 -2.40
N TYR A 25 4.71 12.05 -2.66
CA TYR A 25 4.72 10.69 -2.10
C TYR A 25 4.76 10.70 -0.56
N CYS A 26 5.60 11.52 0.07
CA CYS A 26 5.64 11.63 1.54
C CYS A 26 4.30 12.10 2.11
N LYS A 27 3.68 13.11 1.50
CA LYS A 27 2.34 13.60 1.89
C LYS A 27 1.28 12.51 1.76
N LEU A 28 1.36 11.70 0.70
CA LEU A 28 0.45 10.58 0.49
C LEU A 28 0.59 9.53 1.61
N VAL A 29 1.82 9.13 1.93
CA VAL A 29 2.11 8.17 3.02
C VAL A 29 1.59 8.69 4.36
N GLU A 30 1.87 9.95 4.69
CA GLU A 30 1.39 10.59 5.92
C GLU A 30 -0.15 10.65 5.95
N GLY A 31 -0.78 11.11 4.86
CA GLY A 31 -2.22 11.22 4.74
C GLY A 31 -2.94 9.88 4.90
N ILE A 32 -2.43 8.81 4.27
CA ILE A 32 -2.97 7.46 4.42
C ILE A 32 -2.83 6.97 5.86
N THR A 33 -1.65 7.15 6.47
CA THR A 33 -1.38 6.70 7.83
C THR A 33 -2.30 7.40 8.84
N ASN A 34 -2.46 8.72 8.72
CA ASN A 34 -3.37 9.49 9.56
C ASN A 34 -4.81 9.04 9.37
N ARG A 35 -5.24 8.82 8.12
CA ARG A 35 -6.61 8.39 7.82
C ARG A 35 -6.93 6.99 8.36
N ILE A 36 -5.98 6.05 8.26
CA ILE A 36 -6.13 4.71 8.86
C ILE A 36 -6.29 4.82 10.38
N ARG A 37 -5.46 5.64 11.03
CA ARG A 37 -5.54 5.87 12.48
C ARG A 37 -6.88 6.47 12.91
N GLU A 38 -7.35 7.51 12.21
CA GLU A 38 -8.66 8.12 12.47
C GLU A 38 -9.81 7.12 12.35
N ILE A 39 -9.78 6.31 11.28
CA ILE A 39 -10.82 5.30 11.00
C ILE A 39 -10.82 4.22 12.09
N ALA A 40 -9.65 3.71 12.47
CA ALA A 40 -9.51 2.73 13.54
C ALA A 40 -9.98 3.25 14.91
N GLN A 41 -9.74 4.54 15.21
CA GLN A 41 -10.21 5.18 16.43
C GLN A 41 -11.73 5.44 16.44
N SER A 42 -12.31 5.74 15.27
CA SER A 42 -13.73 6.08 15.15
C SER A 42 -14.64 4.85 15.15
N HIS A 43 -14.14 3.70 14.69
CA HIS A 43 -14.93 2.45 14.60
C HIS A 43 -14.18 1.27 15.23
N PRO A 44 -13.83 1.33 16.53
CA PRO A 44 -12.96 0.34 17.17
C PRO A 44 -13.56 -1.06 17.24
N ASN A 45 -14.88 -1.20 17.06
CA ASN A 45 -15.60 -2.47 17.11
C ASN A 45 -15.94 -3.04 15.72
N GLU A 46 -15.67 -2.30 14.65
CA GLU A 46 -16.01 -2.71 13.27
C GLU A 46 -14.77 -3.16 12.49
N LEU A 47 -13.59 -2.65 12.85
CA LEU A 47 -12.33 -2.88 12.16
C LEU A 47 -11.44 -3.79 12.98
N ASP A 48 -11.33 -5.04 12.55
CA ASP A 48 -10.51 -6.04 13.22
C ASP A 48 -9.03 -5.86 12.87
N TYR A 49 -8.75 -5.34 11.68
CA TYR A 49 -7.39 -5.24 11.16
C TYR A 49 -7.22 -4.09 10.18
N THR A 50 -6.17 -3.30 10.36
CA THR A 50 -5.69 -2.34 9.36
C THR A 50 -4.19 -2.47 9.22
N SER A 51 -3.68 -2.51 7.99
CA SER A 51 -2.25 -2.56 7.71
C SER A 51 -1.88 -1.61 6.59
N PHE A 52 -0.70 -1.03 6.71
CA PHE A 52 -0.08 -0.19 5.70
C PHE A 52 1.34 -0.69 5.49
N THR A 53 1.64 -1.13 4.26
CA THR A 53 2.93 -1.71 3.92
C THR A 53 3.45 -1.15 2.62
N GLU A 54 4.75 -0.85 2.62
CA GLU A 54 5.51 -0.50 1.43
C GLU A 54 6.07 -1.77 0.78
N SER A 55 5.84 -1.93 -0.52
CA SER A 55 6.22 -3.14 -1.25
C SER A 55 6.59 -2.81 -2.69
N PHE A 56 7.07 -3.82 -3.42
CA PHE A 56 7.57 -3.66 -4.77
C PHE A 56 7.02 -4.75 -5.67
N ASP A 57 6.38 -4.35 -6.77
CA ASP A 57 5.87 -5.24 -7.79
C ASP A 57 7.01 -5.59 -8.74
N ARG A 58 7.50 -6.82 -8.63
CA ARG A 58 8.64 -7.30 -9.41
C ARG A 58 8.28 -7.57 -10.87
N ALA A 59 7.00 -7.77 -11.19
CA ALA A 59 6.57 -8.02 -12.57
C ALA A 59 6.53 -6.71 -13.37
N ASN A 60 6.05 -5.64 -12.74
CA ASN A 60 5.96 -4.32 -13.36
C ASN A 60 7.17 -3.42 -13.08
N HIS A 61 8.04 -3.83 -12.16
CA HIS A 61 9.17 -3.05 -11.64
C HIS A 61 8.75 -1.71 -11.01
N GLU A 62 7.68 -1.74 -10.23
CA GLU A 62 7.12 -0.53 -9.63
C GLU A 62 6.98 -0.64 -8.11
N PRO A 63 7.40 0.39 -7.35
CA PRO A 63 7.05 0.49 -5.94
C PRO A 63 5.55 0.76 -5.78
N PHE A 64 4.95 0.16 -4.74
CA PHE A 64 3.56 0.41 -4.40
C PHE A 64 3.33 0.42 -2.88
N LEU A 65 2.32 1.18 -2.48
CA LEU A 65 1.75 1.17 -1.14
C LEU A 65 0.59 0.19 -1.10
N GLN A 66 0.56 -0.68 -0.11
CA GLN A 66 -0.57 -1.57 0.15
C GLN A 66 -1.26 -1.16 1.43
N VAL A 67 -2.54 -0.85 1.33
CA VAL A 67 -3.45 -0.67 2.46
C VAL A 67 -4.35 -1.88 2.54
N VAL A 68 -4.44 -2.50 3.71
CA VAL A 68 -5.37 -3.58 4.00
C VAL A 68 -6.32 -3.11 5.08
N ILE A 69 -7.62 -3.24 4.84
CA ILE A 69 -8.67 -2.95 5.81
C ILE A 69 -9.55 -4.20 5.94
N GLY A 70 -9.56 -4.80 7.11
CA GLY A 70 -10.27 -6.04 7.41
C GLY A 70 -11.40 -5.84 8.42
N THR A 71 -12.56 -6.42 8.12
CA THR A 71 -13.68 -6.57 9.05
C THR A 71 -14.13 -8.03 9.05
N HIS A 72 -13.98 -8.72 10.18
CA HIS A 72 -14.31 -10.13 10.40
C HIS A 72 -13.77 -11.11 9.35
N LYS A 73 -14.50 -11.27 8.24
CA LYS A 73 -14.24 -12.26 7.18
C LYS A 73 -13.88 -11.62 5.83
N ASN A 74 -13.87 -10.30 5.76
CA ASN A 74 -13.63 -9.56 4.53
C ASN A 74 -12.42 -8.67 4.70
N GLU A 75 -11.48 -8.80 3.78
CA GLU A 75 -10.33 -7.91 3.66
C GLU A 75 -10.45 -7.15 2.34
N GLN A 76 -10.31 -5.84 2.42
CA GLN A 76 -10.16 -4.98 1.26
C GLN A 76 -8.70 -4.59 1.12
N TYR A 77 -8.22 -4.74 -0.11
CA TYR A 77 -6.86 -4.43 -0.50
C TYR A 77 -6.89 -3.25 -1.45
N LEU A 78 -6.16 -2.19 -1.11
CA LEU A 78 -5.93 -1.05 -1.96
C LEU A 78 -4.44 -0.98 -2.27
N HIS A 79 -4.10 -1.05 -3.55
CA HIS A 79 -2.72 -0.88 -4.00
C HIS A 79 -2.60 0.48 -4.67
N ILE A 80 -1.60 1.26 -4.26
CA ILE A 80 -1.29 2.56 -4.86
C ILE A 80 0.11 2.47 -5.41
N TYR A 81 0.21 2.35 -6.73
CA TYR A 81 1.47 2.28 -7.45
C TYR A 81 2.05 3.67 -7.61
N ILE A 82 3.35 3.79 -7.36
CA ILE A 82 4.14 4.99 -7.67
C ILE A 82 4.73 4.74 -9.06
N HIS A 83 4.03 5.20 -10.09
CA HIS A 83 4.37 4.92 -11.47
C HIS A 83 5.63 5.67 -11.89
N LYS A 84 6.44 5.07 -12.75
CA LYS A 84 7.69 5.67 -13.28
C LYS A 84 7.50 7.03 -13.96
N ASP A 85 6.31 7.27 -14.50
CA ASP A 85 5.92 8.53 -15.16
C ASP A 85 5.36 9.56 -14.15
N LYS A 86 5.78 9.48 -12.88
CA LYS A 86 5.57 10.49 -11.83
C LYS A 86 4.10 10.78 -11.53
N HIS A 87 3.30 9.72 -11.41
CA HIS A 87 1.91 9.82 -10.96
C HIS A 87 1.52 8.59 -10.15
N PHE A 88 0.44 8.70 -9.39
CA PHE A 88 -0.09 7.60 -8.59
C PHE A 88 -1.18 6.86 -9.36
N VAL A 89 -1.07 5.52 -9.40
CA VAL A 89 -2.09 4.66 -10.01
C VAL A 89 -2.74 3.82 -8.92
N ILE A 90 -4.06 3.99 -8.76
CA ILE A 90 -4.83 3.23 -7.78
C ILE A 90 -5.31 1.93 -8.43
N GLY A 91 -4.67 0.83 -8.05
CA GLY A 91 -5.12 -0.52 -8.39
C GLY A 91 -6.25 -0.95 -7.46
N LYS A 92 -7.42 -1.28 -8.02
CA LYS A 92 -8.43 -2.05 -7.29
C LYS A 92 -8.00 -3.51 -7.27
N SER A 93 -7.60 -4.02 -6.11
CA SER A 93 -7.48 -5.46 -5.90
C SER A 93 -8.86 -6.02 -5.54
N GLY A 94 -9.27 -7.10 -6.21
CA GLY A 94 -10.58 -7.73 -6.01
C GLY A 94 -10.77 -8.29 -4.60
N SER A 95 -12.03 -8.55 -4.21
CA SER A 95 -12.37 -9.21 -2.95
C SER A 95 -11.83 -10.65 -2.92
N GLY A 96 -10.72 -10.88 -2.22
CA GLY A 96 -10.13 -12.21 -2.07
C GLY A 96 -10.88 -13.05 -1.04
N LYS A 97 -11.32 -14.27 -1.40
CA LYS A 97 -11.54 -15.34 -0.42
C LYS A 97 -10.19 -15.92 -0.04
N LEU A 98 -9.96 -16.14 1.26
CA LEU A 98 -8.80 -16.86 1.81
C LEU A 98 -8.43 -18.06 0.91
N PRO A 99 -7.14 -18.26 0.58
CA PRO A 99 -6.72 -19.43 -0.17
C PRO A 99 -6.97 -20.65 0.71
N ASN A 100 -7.99 -21.41 0.36
CA ASN A 100 -8.29 -22.67 1.02
C ASN A 100 -7.14 -23.61 0.67
N SER A 101 -6.19 -23.79 1.60
CA SER A 101 -5.13 -24.77 1.47
C SER A 101 -5.76 -26.16 1.45
N LYS A 102 -6.08 -26.68 0.26
CA LYS A 102 -6.34 -28.10 0.08
C LYS A 102 -5.04 -28.77 -0.34
N ARG A 103 -4.48 -29.48 0.64
CA ARG A 103 -3.57 -30.61 0.45
C ARG A 103 -4.12 -31.53 -0.65
N TYR A 104 -3.27 -31.84 -1.63
CA TYR A 104 -3.20 -33.14 -2.31
C TYR A 104 -1.74 -33.42 -2.62
#